data_AF-A0A940M8G3-F1
#
_entry.id   AF-A0A940M8G3-F1
#
_cell.length_a   1.000
_cell.length_b   1.000
_cell.length_c   1.000
_cell.angle_alpha   90.00
_cell.angle_beta   90.00
_cell.angle_gamma   90.00
#
_symmetry.space_group_name_H-M   'P 1'
#
loop_
_entity.id
_entity.type
_entity.pdbx_description
1 polymer ?
#
loop_
_entity_poly.entity_id
_entity_poly.type
_entity_poly.pdbx_seq_one_letter_code
_entity_poly.pdbx_strand_id
1 'polypeptide(L)'
;MSYTAEISRTNPGCFIFLVDQSASMSDPMGAGDVTQQRAEVVSDAINRLLTELSVKCAKEEGVRDYFHVAVIGYGHNHVGSAFQGALAGRDLVPLSEVANNPARVESRTKKMPDGAGGLVETSVQFPVWMDPVTNGGTPMTRALGYADILVANWVEAHPSGFPPIVLNLTDGESTDGDPTSAAIALASHATADGAVLLFNLHVSGTGGTPVTFPDSDEGLPDTYARLLFQMSSVLPSHMRSYAASQGHRVSETTRGFVYNADITSIVEFLDIGTRATELR
;
A
#
# COMPACT_ATOMS: atom_id res chain seq x y z
N MET A 1 -16.39 19.33 4.78
CA MET A 1 -14.96 19.05 4.57
C MET A 1 -14.90 17.64 4.03
N SER A 2 -14.00 17.37 3.09
CA SER A 2 -13.79 16.03 2.53
C SER A 2 -12.74 15.28 3.34
N TYR A 3 -12.74 13.95 3.27
CA TYR A 3 -11.82 13.04 3.93
C TYR A 3 -11.92 13.13 5.46
N THR A 4 -13.15 13.12 5.96
CA THR A 4 -13.49 13.23 7.39
C THR A 4 -14.56 12.23 7.86
N ALA A 5 -15.07 11.38 6.97
CA ALA A 5 -16.05 10.37 7.32
C ALA A 5 -15.49 9.41 8.36
N GLU A 6 -16.29 9.15 9.40
CA GLU A 6 -15.94 8.23 10.47
C GLU A 6 -15.92 6.79 9.95
N ILE A 7 -14.84 6.07 10.28
CA ILE A 7 -14.67 4.66 9.92
C ILE A 7 -15.16 3.79 11.08
N SER A 8 -16.13 2.93 10.80
CA SER A 8 -16.78 2.07 11.78
C SER A 8 -17.25 0.76 11.15
N ARG A 9 -17.82 -0.17 11.94
CA ARG A 9 -18.39 -1.43 11.41
C ARG A 9 -19.57 -1.21 10.47
N THR A 10 -20.32 -0.12 10.67
CA THR A 10 -21.48 0.24 9.84
C THR A 10 -21.11 1.14 8.67
N ASN A 11 -19.90 1.70 8.70
CA ASN A 11 -19.36 2.55 7.65
C ASN A 11 -17.86 2.22 7.49
N PRO A 12 -17.52 1.07 6.89
CA PRO A 12 -16.13 0.66 6.77
C PRO A 12 -15.34 1.60 5.84
N GLY A 13 -14.01 1.59 5.97
CA GLY A 13 -13.10 2.11 4.95
C GLY A 13 -12.72 1.04 3.92
N CYS A 14 -12.00 1.42 2.88
CA CYS A 14 -11.53 0.51 1.84
C CYS A 14 -10.05 0.75 1.51
N PHE A 15 -9.24 -0.32 1.59
CA PHE A 15 -7.85 -0.34 1.14
C PHE A 15 -7.68 -1.32 0.00
N ILE A 16 -7.06 -0.88 -1.09
CA ILE A 16 -6.70 -1.74 -2.22
C ILE A 16 -5.21 -1.59 -2.48
N PHE A 17 -4.46 -2.67 -2.31
CA PHE A 17 -3.04 -2.73 -2.63
C PHE A 17 -2.88 -3.34 -4.02
N LEU A 18 -2.31 -2.58 -4.96
CA LEU A 18 -1.86 -3.09 -6.25
C LEU A 18 -0.37 -3.39 -6.11
N VAL A 19 -0.02 -4.66 -6.28
CA VAL A 19 1.33 -5.16 -6.06
C VAL A 19 1.91 -5.63 -7.37
N ASP A 20 2.95 -4.92 -7.80
CA ASP A 20 3.74 -5.32 -8.94
C ASP A 20 4.45 -6.65 -8.64
N GLN A 21 4.19 -7.62 -9.50
CA GLN A 21 4.77 -8.95 -9.48
C GLN A 21 5.56 -9.22 -10.76
N SER A 22 6.03 -8.19 -11.45
CA SER A 22 6.85 -8.32 -12.66
C SER A 22 8.22 -8.92 -12.38
N ALA A 23 8.94 -9.30 -13.45
CA ALA A 23 10.26 -9.89 -13.34
C ALA A 23 11.30 -8.94 -12.72
N SER A 24 11.20 -7.63 -12.93
CA SER A 24 12.12 -6.63 -12.39
C SER A 24 11.99 -6.48 -10.87
N MET A 25 10.89 -6.94 -10.28
CA MET A 25 10.75 -7.06 -8.82
C MET A 25 11.66 -8.13 -8.19
N SER A 26 12.38 -8.92 -9.00
CA SER A 26 13.46 -9.82 -8.54
C SER A 26 14.79 -9.09 -8.29
N ASP A 27 14.90 -7.83 -8.71
CA ASP A 27 16.10 -7.03 -8.47
C ASP A 27 16.34 -6.80 -6.97
N PRO A 28 17.60 -6.62 -6.54
CA PRO A 28 17.90 -6.26 -5.17
C PRO A 28 17.36 -4.88 -4.76
N MET A 29 17.05 -4.76 -3.48
CA MET A 29 16.71 -3.51 -2.81
C MET A 29 17.98 -2.80 -2.30
N GLY A 30 18.22 -1.58 -2.78
CA GLY A 30 19.33 -0.72 -2.32
C GLY A 30 20.73 -1.16 -2.78
N ALA A 31 21.75 -0.38 -2.35
CA ALA A 31 23.17 -0.64 -2.62
C ALA A 31 23.89 -1.01 -1.30
N GLY A 32 23.77 -2.27 -0.86
CA GLY A 32 24.40 -2.77 0.38
C GLY A 32 24.54 -4.30 0.44
N ASP A 33 25.15 -4.81 1.52
CA ASP A 33 25.52 -6.23 1.69
C ASP A 33 24.33 -7.19 1.89
N VAL A 34 23.12 -6.68 2.13
CA VAL A 34 21.90 -7.49 2.27
C VAL A 34 21.06 -7.32 1.01
N THR A 35 21.14 -8.31 0.11
CA THR A 35 20.40 -8.32 -1.16
C THR A 35 19.06 -9.04 -1.01
N GLN A 36 18.07 -8.40 -0.38
CA GLN A 36 16.67 -8.84 -0.47
C GLN A 36 16.05 -8.35 -1.77
N GLN A 37 15.16 -9.15 -2.36
CA GLN A 37 14.48 -8.77 -3.60
C GLN A 37 13.39 -7.71 -3.32
N ARG A 38 13.09 -6.85 -4.31
CA ARG A 38 11.99 -5.86 -4.20
C ARG A 38 10.67 -6.53 -3.83
N ALA A 39 10.35 -7.65 -4.49
CA ALA A 39 9.14 -8.42 -4.21
C ALA A 39 9.08 -8.92 -2.75
N GLU A 40 10.19 -9.40 -2.19
CA GLU A 40 10.25 -9.85 -0.80
C GLU A 40 9.97 -8.71 0.17
N VAL A 41 10.61 -7.56 -0.05
CA VAL A 41 10.45 -6.39 0.82
C VAL A 41 9.02 -5.86 0.75
N VAL A 42 8.44 -5.75 -0.44
CA VAL A 42 7.06 -5.28 -0.63
C VAL A 42 6.06 -6.24 0.00
N SER A 43 6.18 -7.56 -0.24
CA SER A 43 5.32 -8.57 0.37
C SER A 43 5.42 -8.56 1.89
N ASP A 44 6.62 -8.47 2.44
CA ASP A 44 6.82 -8.37 3.89
C ASP A 44 6.19 -7.11 4.48
N ALA A 45 6.29 -5.97 3.79
CA ALA A 45 5.69 -4.72 4.25
C ALA A 45 4.16 -4.80 4.24
N ILE A 46 3.55 -5.38 3.20
CA ILE A 46 2.10 -5.59 3.14
C ILE A 46 1.66 -6.56 4.25
N ASN A 47 2.34 -7.69 4.44
CA ASN A 47 2.02 -8.64 5.51
C ASN A 47 2.13 -7.99 6.90
N ARG A 48 3.14 -7.14 7.14
CA ARG A 48 3.24 -6.35 8.38
C ARG A 48 2.08 -5.39 8.53
N LEU A 49 1.73 -4.66 7.47
CA LEU A 49 0.63 -3.72 7.50
C LEU A 49 -0.70 -4.40 7.81
N LEU A 50 -0.99 -5.55 7.19
CA LEU A 50 -2.19 -6.33 7.49
C LEU A 50 -2.22 -6.78 8.95
N THR A 51 -1.07 -7.17 9.49
CA THR A 51 -0.93 -7.49 10.93
C THR A 51 -1.23 -6.27 11.79
N GLU A 52 -0.64 -5.11 11.48
CA GLU A 52 -0.84 -3.88 12.24
C GLU A 52 -2.28 -3.37 12.17
N LEU A 53 -2.90 -3.41 10.99
CA LEU A 53 -4.31 -3.09 10.81
C LEU A 53 -5.20 -4.01 11.66
N SER A 54 -4.92 -5.32 11.64
CA SER A 54 -5.64 -6.31 12.44
C SER A 54 -5.51 -6.04 13.94
N VAL A 55 -4.30 -5.73 14.42
CA VAL A 55 -4.03 -5.39 15.83
C VAL A 55 -4.70 -4.08 16.23
N LYS A 56 -4.60 -3.03 15.40
CA LYS A 56 -5.25 -1.73 15.64
C LYS A 56 -6.77 -1.86 15.74
N CYS A 57 -7.37 -2.79 14.99
CA CYS A 57 -8.80 -3.05 14.98
C CYS A 57 -9.26 -4.15 15.95
N ALA A 58 -8.34 -4.75 16.72
CA ALA A 58 -8.66 -5.77 17.69
C ALA A 58 -9.36 -5.19 18.92
N LYS A 59 -10.41 -5.88 19.37
CA LYS A 59 -11.13 -5.65 20.64
C LYS A 59 -11.32 -6.99 21.36
N GLU A 60 -11.95 -6.97 22.53
CA GLU A 60 -12.17 -8.18 23.34
C GLU A 60 -12.89 -9.31 22.59
N GLU A 61 -13.81 -8.97 21.68
CA GLU A 61 -14.60 -9.92 20.88
C GLU A 61 -13.92 -10.35 19.56
N GLY A 62 -12.69 -9.88 19.30
CA GLY A 62 -11.97 -10.12 18.06
C GLY A 62 -11.73 -8.85 17.23
N VAL A 63 -11.33 -9.04 15.97
CA VAL A 63 -11.02 -7.94 15.05
C VAL A 63 -12.32 -7.40 14.45
N ARG A 64 -12.50 -6.08 14.49
CA ARG A 64 -13.68 -5.41 13.91
C ARG A 64 -13.47 -5.14 12.42
N ASP A 65 -14.52 -5.35 11.63
CA ASP A 65 -14.57 -5.00 10.20
C ASP A 65 -14.70 -3.50 9.98
N TYR A 66 -13.69 -2.75 10.40
CA TYR A 66 -13.55 -1.33 10.08
C TYR A 66 -13.06 -1.10 8.66
N PHE A 67 -12.49 -2.12 8.01
CA PHE A 67 -11.97 -2.03 6.66
C PHE A 67 -12.37 -3.23 5.82
N HIS A 68 -12.61 -2.97 4.54
CA HIS A 68 -12.48 -3.95 3.48
C HIS A 68 -11.10 -3.80 2.84
N VAL A 69 -10.42 -4.91 2.62
CA VAL A 69 -9.04 -4.94 2.13
C VAL A 69 -8.94 -5.83 0.90
N ALA A 70 -8.30 -5.33 -0.15
CA ALA A 70 -7.91 -6.09 -1.31
C ALA A 70 -6.39 -6.04 -1.51
N VAL A 71 -5.80 -7.18 -1.85
CA VAL A 71 -4.40 -7.27 -2.27
C VAL A 71 -4.40 -7.89 -3.66
N ILE A 72 -4.13 -7.08 -4.68
CA ILE A 72 -4.19 -7.46 -6.08
C ILE A 72 -2.77 -7.51 -6.64
N GLY A 73 -2.32 -8.71 -6.98
CA GLY A 73 -1.06 -8.92 -7.68
C GLY A 73 -1.23 -8.70 -9.17
N TYR A 74 -0.26 -8.07 -9.83
CA TYR A 74 -0.25 -7.94 -11.27
C TYR A 74 1.13 -8.23 -11.85
N GLY A 75 1.18 -9.12 -12.85
CA GLY A 75 2.42 -9.58 -13.47
C GLY A 75 2.14 -10.42 -14.71
N HIS A 76 2.96 -10.26 -15.75
CA HIS A 76 2.80 -10.94 -17.04
C HIS A 76 1.38 -10.77 -17.62
N ASN A 77 0.61 -11.87 -17.68
CA ASN A 77 -0.74 -11.93 -18.22
C ASN A 77 -1.81 -12.04 -17.12
N HIS A 78 -1.44 -11.84 -15.86
CA HIS A 78 -2.33 -12.01 -14.72
C HIS A 78 -2.49 -10.70 -13.94
N VAL A 79 -3.74 -10.44 -13.54
CA VAL A 79 -4.15 -9.42 -12.58
C VAL A 79 -5.24 -10.06 -11.74
N GLY A 80 -5.09 -10.08 -10.41
CA GLY A 80 -6.09 -10.66 -9.51
C GLY A 80 -5.61 -10.74 -8.07
N SER A 81 -6.46 -11.27 -7.19
CA SER A 81 -6.14 -11.48 -5.77
C SER A 81 -4.79 -12.17 -5.56
N ALA A 82 -3.88 -11.52 -4.83
CA ALA A 82 -2.61 -12.07 -4.36
C ALA A 82 -2.72 -12.80 -3.02
N PHE A 83 -3.91 -12.80 -2.38
CA PHE A 83 -4.13 -13.61 -1.19
C PHE A 83 -3.86 -15.09 -1.46
N GLN A 84 -3.29 -15.76 -0.47
CA GLN A 84 -2.99 -17.19 -0.45
C GLN A 84 -3.86 -17.92 0.59
N GLY A 85 -3.82 -19.24 0.59
CA GLY A 85 -4.52 -20.07 1.58
C GLY A 85 -6.05 -19.94 1.48
N ALA A 86 -6.72 -19.78 2.63
CA ALA A 86 -8.20 -19.75 2.68
C ALA A 86 -8.82 -18.52 1.99
N LEU A 87 -8.04 -17.46 1.76
CA LEU A 87 -8.48 -16.25 1.09
C LEU A 87 -8.13 -16.22 -0.41
N ALA A 88 -7.50 -17.28 -0.92
CA ALA A 88 -7.09 -17.34 -2.32
C ALA A 88 -8.27 -17.13 -3.27
N GLY A 89 -8.08 -16.23 -4.25
CA GLY A 89 -9.09 -15.89 -5.25
C GLY A 89 -10.19 -14.95 -4.76
N ARG A 90 -10.11 -14.42 -3.53
CA ARG A 90 -11.02 -13.38 -3.04
C ARG A 90 -10.42 -12.01 -3.22
N ASP A 91 -11.11 -11.12 -3.91
CA ASP A 91 -10.57 -9.78 -4.17
C ASP A 91 -10.68 -8.88 -2.94
N LEU A 92 -11.90 -8.52 -2.55
CA LEU A 92 -12.16 -7.60 -1.46
C LEU A 92 -12.70 -8.34 -0.22
N VAL A 93 -11.97 -8.28 0.89
CA VAL A 93 -12.19 -9.11 2.08
C VAL A 93 -12.35 -8.24 3.33
N PRO A 94 -13.34 -8.50 4.20
CA PRO A 94 -13.42 -7.85 5.51
C PRO A 94 -12.19 -8.10 6.39
N LEU A 95 -11.72 -7.08 7.11
CA LEU A 95 -10.49 -7.16 7.88
C LEU A 95 -10.50 -8.27 8.94
N SER A 96 -11.65 -8.60 9.55
CA SER A 96 -11.75 -9.70 10.51
C SER A 96 -11.46 -11.06 9.85
N GLU A 97 -11.91 -11.25 8.60
CA GLU A 97 -11.61 -12.46 7.83
C GLU A 97 -10.14 -12.51 7.44
N VAL A 98 -9.54 -11.37 7.06
CA VAL A 98 -8.09 -11.26 6.84
C VAL A 98 -7.34 -11.67 8.11
N ALA A 99 -7.64 -11.05 9.25
CA ALA A 99 -6.96 -11.31 10.52
C ALA A 99 -7.01 -12.78 10.97
N ASN A 100 -8.14 -13.46 10.73
CA ASN A 100 -8.37 -14.84 11.16
C ASN A 100 -7.80 -15.89 10.20
N ASN A 101 -7.46 -15.50 8.96
CA ASN A 101 -7.07 -16.45 7.91
C ASN A 101 -5.74 -16.07 7.23
N PRO A 102 -4.61 -15.94 7.96
CA PRO A 102 -3.31 -15.93 7.33
C PRO A 102 -3.09 -17.27 6.59
N ALA A 103 -2.45 -17.22 5.42
CA ALA A 103 -2.11 -18.42 4.67
C ALA A 103 -1.16 -19.33 5.46
N ARG A 104 -0.24 -18.72 6.21
CA ARG A 104 0.65 -19.38 7.17
C ARG A 104 1.15 -18.37 8.22
N VAL A 105 1.69 -18.89 9.31
CA VAL A 105 2.41 -18.09 10.31
C VAL A 105 3.84 -18.58 10.37
N GLU A 106 4.79 -17.70 10.06
CA GLU A 106 6.22 -17.97 10.08
C GLU A 106 6.82 -17.61 11.44
N SER A 107 7.87 -18.32 11.84
CA SER A 107 8.67 -17.98 13.02
C SER A 107 9.94 -17.28 12.55
N ARG A 108 10.06 -15.97 12.78
CA ARG A 108 11.20 -15.16 12.32
C ARG A 108 12.03 -14.67 13.50
N THR A 109 13.36 -14.69 13.37
CA THR A 109 14.26 -14.21 14.43
C THR A 109 14.45 -12.71 14.29
N LYS A 110 14.18 -11.96 15.37
CA LYS A 110 14.44 -10.51 15.46
C LYS A 110 15.42 -10.24 16.59
N LYS A 111 16.48 -9.46 16.30
CA LYS A 111 17.38 -8.95 17.32
C LYS A 111 16.72 -7.77 18.00
N MET A 112 16.46 -7.90 19.31
CA MET A 112 15.88 -6.83 20.13
C MET A 112 16.90 -6.38 21.18
N PRO A 113 16.93 -5.09 21.55
CA PRO A 113 17.73 -4.62 22.66
C PRO A 113 17.36 -5.35 23.95
N ASP A 114 18.36 -5.83 24.69
CA ASP A 114 18.18 -6.57 25.93
C ASP A 114 17.98 -5.68 27.17
N GLY A 115 17.97 -4.35 26.98
CA GLY A 115 17.87 -3.36 28.05
C GLY A 115 19.15 -3.17 28.87
N ALA A 116 20.21 -3.95 28.60
CA ALA A 116 21.53 -3.88 29.23
C ALA A 116 22.65 -3.47 28.25
N GLY A 117 22.29 -3.11 27.02
CA GLY A 117 23.22 -2.66 25.97
C GLY A 117 23.64 -3.75 24.99
N GLY A 118 23.08 -4.96 25.10
CA GLY A 118 23.24 -6.05 24.15
C GLY A 118 21.99 -6.27 23.27
N LEU A 119 22.08 -7.26 22.38
CA LEU A 119 20.98 -7.69 21.50
C LEU A 119 20.65 -9.15 21.82
N VAL A 120 19.37 -9.44 22.05
CA VAL A 120 18.85 -10.80 22.20
C VAL A 120 18.05 -11.18 20.96
N GLU A 121 18.33 -12.38 20.43
CA GLU A 121 17.55 -12.99 19.36
C GLU A 121 16.23 -13.51 19.94
N THR A 122 15.13 -12.89 19.54
CA THR A 122 13.79 -13.31 19.94
C THR A 122 13.06 -13.84 18.72
N SER A 123 12.42 -15.00 18.86
CA SER A 123 11.53 -15.54 17.85
C SER A 123 10.18 -14.80 17.87
N VAL A 124 9.79 -14.22 16.75
CA VAL A 124 8.50 -13.53 16.58
C VAL A 124 7.63 -14.27 15.56
N GLN A 125 6.33 -14.32 15.82
CA GLN A 125 5.36 -14.85 14.87
C GLN A 125 5.09 -13.82 13.78
N PHE A 126 5.13 -14.24 12.53
CA PHE A 126 4.94 -13.41 11.35
C PHE A 126 3.85 -14.02 10.46
N PRO A 127 2.60 -13.57 10.58
CA PRO A 127 1.53 -14.02 9.71
C PRO A 127 1.77 -13.57 8.27
N VAL A 128 1.50 -14.46 7.31
CA VAL A 128 1.69 -14.23 5.88
C VAL A 128 0.39 -14.50 5.15
N TRP A 129 -0.03 -13.52 4.33
CA TRP A 129 -1.22 -13.59 3.48
C TRP A 129 -0.89 -13.66 2.00
N MET A 130 0.27 -13.14 1.61
CA MET A 130 0.76 -13.17 0.23
C MET A 130 2.25 -13.53 0.18
N ASP A 131 2.63 -14.18 -0.91
CA ASP A 131 4.02 -14.52 -1.22
C ASP A 131 4.64 -13.50 -2.19
N PRO A 132 5.96 -13.28 -2.13
CA PRO A 132 6.66 -12.56 -3.19
C PRO A 132 6.56 -13.34 -4.50
N VAL A 133 6.20 -12.65 -5.57
CA VAL A 133 6.09 -13.20 -6.92
C VAL A 133 6.83 -12.27 -7.88
N THR A 134 7.60 -12.86 -8.80
CA THR A 134 8.33 -12.13 -9.84
C THR A 134 8.13 -12.86 -11.17
N ASN A 135 7.36 -12.27 -12.07
CA ASN A 135 6.88 -12.93 -13.27
C ASN A 135 6.53 -11.95 -14.40
N GLY A 136 7.30 -12.01 -15.48
CA GLY A 136 7.02 -11.36 -16.76
C GLY A 136 6.91 -9.84 -16.69
N GLY A 137 6.00 -9.27 -17.49
CA GLY A 137 5.83 -7.82 -17.63
C GLY A 137 4.98 -7.20 -16.53
N THR A 138 4.75 -5.90 -16.65
CA THR A 138 4.13 -5.02 -15.66
C THR A 138 2.81 -4.47 -16.22
N PRO A 139 1.71 -5.23 -16.17
CA PRO A 139 0.44 -4.82 -16.75
C PRO A 139 -0.33 -3.81 -15.87
N MET A 140 0.29 -2.66 -15.63
CA MET A 140 -0.21 -1.62 -14.73
C MET A 140 -1.53 -1.01 -15.20
N THR A 141 -1.73 -0.85 -16.51
CA THR A 141 -2.99 -0.31 -17.06
C THR A 141 -4.15 -1.25 -16.73
N ARG A 142 -3.95 -2.57 -16.90
CA ARG A 142 -4.94 -3.57 -16.48
C ARG A 142 -5.11 -3.62 -14.96
N ALA A 143 -4.05 -3.46 -14.19
CA ALA A 143 -4.13 -3.44 -12.72
C ALA A 143 -5.00 -2.28 -12.21
N LEU A 144 -4.78 -1.07 -12.74
CA LEU A 144 -5.60 0.10 -12.42
C LEU A 144 -7.06 -0.08 -12.87
N GLY A 145 -7.29 -0.64 -14.07
CA GLY A 145 -8.65 -0.97 -14.53
C GLY A 145 -9.35 -2.04 -13.69
N TYR A 146 -8.60 -2.98 -13.10
CA TYR A 146 -9.15 -3.96 -12.16
C TYR A 146 -9.53 -3.30 -10.84
N ALA A 147 -8.68 -2.41 -10.33
CA ALA A 147 -8.95 -1.60 -9.14
C ALA A 147 -10.18 -0.71 -9.34
N ASP A 148 -10.35 -0.13 -10.52
CA ASP A 148 -11.48 0.72 -10.92
C ASP A 148 -12.81 0.00 -10.70
N ILE A 149 -12.91 -1.26 -11.15
CA ILE A 149 -14.11 -2.09 -10.93
C ILE A 149 -14.38 -2.33 -9.44
N LEU A 150 -13.34 -2.67 -8.66
CA LEU A 150 -13.49 -2.91 -7.21
C LEU A 150 -13.94 -1.64 -6.47
N VAL A 151 -13.33 -0.51 -6.81
CA VAL A 151 -13.65 0.81 -6.26
C VAL A 151 -15.07 1.21 -6.63
N ALA A 152 -15.48 1.08 -7.90
CA ALA A 152 -16.81 1.43 -8.37
C ALA A 152 -17.89 0.67 -7.56
N ASN A 153 -17.73 -0.65 -7.44
CA ASN A 153 -18.64 -1.51 -6.68
C ASN A 153 -18.68 -1.12 -5.19
N TRP A 154 -17.52 -0.82 -4.60
CA TRP A 154 -17.47 -0.46 -3.19
C TRP A 154 -18.13 0.90 -2.91
N VAL A 155 -17.88 1.89 -3.76
CA VAL A 155 -18.45 3.24 -3.66
C VAL A 155 -19.97 3.21 -3.83
N GLU A 156 -20.49 2.39 -4.76
CA GLU A 156 -21.94 2.19 -4.92
C GLU A 156 -22.58 1.62 -3.64
N ALA A 157 -21.89 0.67 -2.99
CA ALA A 157 -22.36 0.06 -1.75
C ALA A 157 -22.18 0.97 -0.50
N HIS A 158 -21.21 1.89 -0.52
CA HIS A 158 -20.83 2.75 0.61
C HIS A 158 -20.74 4.23 0.19
N PRO A 159 -21.83 4.84 -0.30
CA PRO A 159 -21.80 6.18 -0.90
C PRO A 159 -21.43 7.29 0.09
N SER A 160 -21.55 7.05 1.40
CA SER A 160 -21.18 7.98 2.47
C SER A 160 -19.89 7.58 3.22
N GLY A 161 -19.20 6.54 2.75
CA GLY A 161 -17.98 6.04 3.35
C GLY A 161 -16.80 7.00 3.18
N PHE A 162 -15.76 6.80 3.99
CA PHE A 162 -14.46 7.40 3.68
C PHE A 162 -14.00 6.84 2.32
N PRO A 163 -13.56 7.68 1.37
CA PRO A 163 -13.28 7.22 0.01
C PRO A 163 -12.15 6.17 -0.01
N PRO A 164 -12.22 5.17 -0.91
CA PRO A 164 -11.17 4.16 -1.01
C PRO A 164 -9.78 4.75 -1.19
N ILE A 165 -8.80 4.09 -0.58
CA ILE A 165 -7.37 4.38 -0.75
C ILE A 165 -6.76 3.22 -1.52
N VAL A 166 -6.26 3.52 -2.72
CA VAL A 166 -5.56 2.58 -3.60
C VAL A 166 -4.07 2.87 -3.53
N LEU A 167 -3.27 1.89 -3.14
CA LEU A 167 -1.83 1.99 -3.03
C LEU A 167 -1.19 1.10 -4.10
N ASN A 168 -0.48 1.69 -5.04
CA ASN A 168 0.22 1.01 -6.11
C ASN A 168 1.72 0.92 -5.78
N LEU A 169 2.25 -0.31 -5.67
CA LEU A 169 3.64 -0.58 -5.33
C LEU A 169 4.33 -1.23 -6.53
N THR A 170 5.24 -0.49 -7.17
CA THR A 170 5.80 -0.83 -8.49
C THR A 170 7.21 -0.29 -8.66
N ASP A 171 7.99 -0.86 -9.57
CA ASP A 171 9.25 -0.25 -10.05
C ASP A 171 9.08 0.57 -11.34
N GLY A 172 7.84 0.79 -11.79
CA GLY A 172 7.41 1.95 -12.57
C GLY A 172 7.32 1.77 -14.08
N GLU A 173 7.83 0.69 -14.65
CA GLU A 173 7.78 0.48 -16.11
C GLU A 173 6.51 -0.28 -16.52
N SER A 174 5.43 0.42 -16.88
CA SER A 174 4.25 -0.24 -17.46
C SER A 174 4.56 -0.84 -18.84
N THR A 175 4.25 -2.12 -19.02
CA THR A 175 4.48 -2.85 -20.28
C THR A 175 3.22 -3.04 -21.12
N ASP A 176 2.07 -2.52 -20.68
CA ASP A 176 0.77 -2.68 -21.34
C ASP A 176 0.12 -1.37 -21.81
N GLY A 177 0.84 -0.25 -21.74
CA GLY A 177 0.42 1.04 -22.27
C GLY A 177 0.77 2.21 -21.35
N ASP A 178 0.18 3.37 -21.63
CA ASP A 178 0.21 4.51 -20.71
C ASP A 178 -0.91 4.34 -19.66
N PRO A 179 -0.56 4.16 -18.36
CA PRO A 179 -1.54 3.96 -17.29
C PRO A 179 -2.32 5.23 -16.92
N THR A 180 -1.95 6.41 -17.43
CA THR A 180 -2.52 7.71 -17.03
C THR A 180 -4.04 7.74 -17.13
N SER A 181 -4.60 7.25 -18.24
CA SER A 181 -6.05 7.26 -18.44
C SER A 181 -6.79 6.35 -17.46
N ALA A 182 -6.20 5.19 -17.12
CA ALA A 182 -6.76 4.27 -16.13
C ALA A 182 -6.67 4.84 -14.72
N ALA A 183 -5.56 5.51 -14.37
CA ALA A 183 -5.41 6.21 -13.10
C ALA A 183 -6.42 7.36 -12.93
N ILE A 184 -6.66 8.15 -13.99
CA ILE A 184 -7.67 9.21 -13.98
C ILE A 184 -9.08 8.64 -13.79
N ALA A 185 -9.42 7.54 -14.49
CA ALA A 185 -10.71 6.88 -14.34
C ALA A 185 -10.92 6.40 -12.89
N LEU A 186 -9.94 5.68 -12.34
CA LEU A 186 -9.95 5.19 -10.97
C LEU A 186 -10.17 6.32 -9.95
N ALA A 187 -9.41 7.41 -10.09
CA ALA A 187 -9.47 8.56 -9.19
C ALA A 187 -10.72 9.44 -9.39
N SER A 188 -11.51 9.21 -10.45
CA SER A 188 -12.76 9.94 -10.70
C SER A 188 -13.94 9.41 -9.88
N HIS A 189 -13.83 8.20 -9.34
CA HIS A 189 -14.80 7.67 -8.38
C HIS A 189 -14.75 8.47 -7.07
N ALA A 190 -15.92 8.67 -6.46
CA ALA A 190 -16.04 9.45 -5.25
C ALA A 190 -17.19 8.96 -4.36
N THR A 191 -16.97 9.01 -3.05
CA THR A 191 -18.05 9.00 -2.07
C THR A 191 -18.50 10.43 -1.80
N ALA A 192 -19.54 10.61 -0.97
CA ALA A 192 -19.96 11.91 -0.48
C ALA A 192 -18.87 12.63 0.35
N ASP A 193 -17.87 11.89 0.84
CA ASP A 193 -16.77 12.43 1.64
C ASP A 193 -15.50 12.71 0.81
N GLY A 194 -15.45 12.37 -0.48
CA GLY A 194 -14.33 12.76 -1.33
C GLY A 194 -14.07 11.82 -2.50
N ALA A 195 -13.13 12.21 -3.36
CA ALA A 195 -12.65 11.36 -4.44
C ALA A 195 -11.69 10.30 -3.92
N VAL A 196 -11.62 9.17 -4.62
CA VAL A 196 -10.66 8.08 -4.35
C VAL A 196 -9.23 8.61 -4.33
N LEU A 197 -8.42 8.06 -3.43
CA LEU A 197 -7.02 8.41 -3.28
C LEU A 197 -6.16 7.33 -3.93
N LEU A 198 -5.47 7.67 -5.01
CA LEU A 198 -4.46 6.80 -5.63
C LEU A 198 -3.09 7.25 -5.16
N PHE A 199 -2.35 6.39 -4.47
CA PHE A 199 -0.98 6.64 -4.05
C PHE A 199 -0.03 5.67 -4.74
N ASN A 200 1.16 6.15 -5.11
CA ASN A 200 2.16 5.35 -5.80
C ASN A 200 3.46 5.31 -4.99
N LEU A 201 4.00 4.11 -4.84
CA LEU A 201 5.32 3.87 -4.29
C LEU A 201 6.19 3.29 -5.39
N HIS A 202 7.22 4.04 -5.75
CA HIS A 202 8.22 3.65 -6.74
C HIS A 202 9.41 2.97 -6.06
N VAL A 203 9.50 1.66 -6.24
CA VAL A 203 10.60 0.83 -5.74
C VAL A 203 11.73 0.85 -6.76
N SER A 204 12.89 1.41 -6.40
CA SER A 204 14.05 1.42 -7.28
C SER A 204 15.27 0.83 -6.58
N GLY A 205 16.06 0.05 -7.32
CA GLY A 205 17.37 -0.44 -6.87
C GLY A 205 18.53 0.48 -7.27
N THR A 206 18.29 1.46 -8.16
CA THR A 206 19.32 2.43 -8.52
C THR A 206 19.46 3.44 -7.40
N GLY A 207 20.65 3.55 -6.82
CA GLY A 207 20.93 4.53 -5.77
C GLY A 207 20.45 5.93 -6.14
N GLY A 208 19.97 6.67 -5.14
CA GLY A 208 19.42 8.00 -5.29
C GLY A 208 18.99 8.53 -3.93
N THR A 209 18.68 9.82 -3.83
CA THR A 209 18.13 10.38 -2.59
C THR A 209 16.67 9.92 -2.49
N PRO A 210 16.27 9.23 -1.41
CA PRO A 210 14.85 8.92 -1.18
C PRO A 210 14.01 10.19 -1.21
N VAL A 211 12.84 10.11 -1.85
CA VAL A 211 11.89 11.23 -1.91
C VAL A 211 10.58 10.75 -1.34
N THR A 212 10.12 11.42 -0.27
CA THR A 212 8.96 11.00 0.49
C THR A 212 7.96 12.16 0.56
N PHE A 213 6.78 11.96 -0.02
CA PHE A 213 5.70 12.96 -0.16
C PHE A 213 6.16 14.30 -0.77
N PRO A 214 6.73 14.29 -1.98
CA PRO A 214 7.09 15.53 -2.66
C PRO A 214 5.83 16.31 -3.06
N ASP A 215 6.02 17.60 -3.28
CA ASP A 215 5.00 18.54 -3.75
C ASP A 215 5.21 19.00 -5.21
N SER A 216 6.28 18.52 -5.85
CA SER A 216 6.60 18.69 -7.27
C SER A 216 7.33 17.47 -7.81
N ASP A 217 7.35 17.29 -9.13
CA ASP A 217 8.14 16.27 -9.82
C ASP A 217 9.59 16.72 -10.12
N GLU A 218 9.95 17.94 -9.68
CA GLU A 218 11.31 18.46 -9.78
C GLU A 218 12.27 17.60 -8.94
N GLY A 219 13.37 17.18 -9.57
CA GLY A 219 14.36 16.32 -8.90
C GLY A 219 14.03 14.83 -8.90
N LEU A 220 12.88 14.41 -9.45
CA LEU A 220 12.62 12.99 -9.70
C LEU A 220 13.52 12.45 -10.82
N PRO A 221 14.13 11.27 -10.64
CA PRO A 221 15.30 10.84 -11.41
C PRO A 221 14.99 10.33 -12.80
N ASP A 222 13.78 9.82 -13.03
CA ASP A 222 13.38 9.25 -14.30
C ASP A 222 11.92 9.57 -14.65
N THR A 223 11.54 9.27 -15.90
CA THR A 223 10.20 9.53 -16.42
C THR A 223 9.12 8.70 -15.73
N TYR A 224 9.45 7.49 -15.25
CA TYR A 224 8.50 6.61 -14.57
C TYR A 224 8.14 7.15 -13.18
N ALA A 225 9.13 7.63 -12.43
CA ALA A 225 8.92 8.32 -11.16
C ALA A 225 8.01 9.55 -11.34
N ARG A 226 8.25 10.35 -12.39
CA ARG A 226 7.41 11.53 -12.69
C ARG A 226 5.99 11.15 -13.08
N LEU A 227 5.82 10.10 -13.88
CA LEU A 227 4.51 9.57 -14.25
C LEU A 227 3.73 9.10 -13.01
N LEU A 228 4.35 8.29 -12.15
CA LEU A 228 3.75 7.80 -10.91
C LEU A 228 3.40 8.96 -9.96
N PHE A 229 4.27 9.96 -9.82
CA PHE A 229 3.96 11.17 -9.06
C PHE A 229 2.75 11.92 -9.61
N GLN A 230 2.66 12.10 -10.93
CA GLN A 230 1.56 12.81 -11.57
C GLN A 230 0.22 12.07 -11.38
N MET A 231 0.24 10.74 -11.39
CA MET A 231 -0.93 9.89 -11.10
C MET A 231 -1.32 9.90 -9.61
N SER A 232 -0.39 10.17 -8.69
CA SER A 232 -0.68 10.16 -7.26
C SER A 232 -1.58 11.32 -6.83
N SER A 233 -2.60 11.05 -6.02
CA SER A 233 -3.48 12.05 -5.42
C SER A 233 -2.72 12.96 -4.46
N VAL A 234 -3.19 14.22 -4.37
CA VAL A 234 -2.77 15.16 -3.32
C VAL A 234 -3.21 14.59 -1.97
N LEU A 235 -2.31 14.65 -0.98
CA LEU A 235 -2.63 14.21 0.37
C LEU A 235 -3.73 15.08 0.98
N PRO A 236 -4.80 14.48 1.55
CA PRO A 236 -5.76 15.19 2.39
C PRO A 236 -5.09 15.96 3.54
N SER A 237 -5.74 17.02 4.02
CA SER A 237 -5.19 17.91 5.05
C SER A 237 -4.72 17.20 6.33
N HIS A 238 -5.46 16.18 6.78
CA HIS A 238 -5.10 15.39 7.95
C HIS A 238 -3.85 14.52 7.69
N MET A 239 -3.75 13.88 6.52
CA MET A 239 -2.57 13.11 6.12
C MET A 239 -1.34 14.01 5.99
N ARG A 240 -1.50 15.21 5.41
CA ARG A 240 -0.41 16.21 5.34
C ARG A 240 0.05 16.65 6.72
N SER A 241 -0.90 16.90 7.62
CA SER A 241 -0.59 17.31 9.00
C SER A 241 0.14 16.20 9.76
N TYR A 242 -0.26 14.94 9.54
CA TYR A 242 0.45 13.79 10.08
C TYR A 242 1.87 13.67 9.49
N ALA A 243 2.03 13.77 8.17
CA ALA A 243 3.34 13.78 7.53
C ALA A 243 4.25 14.92 8.06
N ALA A 244 3.70 16.12 8.28
CA ALA A 244 4.43 17.23 8.91
C ALA A 244 4.89 16.90 10.33
N SER A 245 4.06 16.20 11.11
CA SER A 245 4.38 15.76 12.48
C SER A 245 5.53 14.73 12.52
N GLN A 246 5.72 13.98 11.43
CA GLN A 246 6.84 13.05 11.24
C GLN A 246 8.09 13.75 10.68
N GLY A 247 8.06 15.08 10.51
CA GLY A 247 9.20 15.87 10.05
C GLY A 247 9.30 16.05 8.53
N HIS A 248 8.31 15.57 7.76
CA HIS A 248 8.28 15.82 6.31
C HIS A 248 7.92 17.27 6.00
N ARG A 249 8.57 17.82 4.96
CA ARG A 249 8.18 19.11 4.40
C ARG A 249 6.94 18.90 3.53
N VAL A 250 5.83 19.51 3.92
CA VAL A 250 4.55 19.39 3.19
C VAL A 250 4.03 20.75 2.74
N SER A 251 3.24 20.74 1.68
CA SER A 251 2.50 21.88 1.14
C SER A 251 1.14 21.43 0.60
N GLU A 252 0.32 22.37 0.14
CA GLU A 252 -1.01 22.07 -0.41
C GLU A 252 -0.98 21.18 -1.67
N THR A 253 0.17 21.07 -2.34
CA THR A 253 0.36 20.22 -3.52
C THR A 253 1.11 18.92 -3.23
N THR A 254 1.44 18.64 -1.97
CA THR A 254 2.06 17.38 -1.54
C THR A 254 1.21 16.18 -1.97
N ARG A 255 1.81 15.21 -2.64
CA ARG A 255 1.14 14.01 -3.15
C ARG A 255 1.53 12.75 -2.38
N GLY A 256 0.65 11.76 -2.39
CA GLY A 256 0.93 10.41 -1.90
C GLY A 256 1.85 9.66 -2.86
N PHE A 257 3.10 10.11 -2.93
CA PHE A 257 4.15 9.52 -3.75
C PHE A 257 5.41 9.31 -2.92
N VAL A 258 6.03 8.15 -3.11
CA VAL A 258 7.32 7.81 -2.51
C VAL A 258 8.24 7.22 -3.57
N TYR A 259 9.50 7.65 -3.59
CA TYR A 259 10.55 7.19 -4.50
C TYR A 259 11.73 6.63 -3.73
N ASN A 260 12.33 5.56 -4.29
CA ASN A 260 13.50 4.87 -3.75
C ASN A 260 13.22 4.34 -2.34
N ALA A 261 12.21 3.49 -2.30
CA ALA A 261 11.64 3.02 -1.07
C ALA A 261 12.60 2.03 -0.39
N ASP A 262 13.38 2.49 0.59
CA ASP A 262 13.92 1.59 1.59
C ASP A 262 12.76 1.06 2.47
N ILE A 263 13.04 0.06 3.31
CA ILE A 263 12.00 -0.52 4.19
C ILE A 263 11.32 0.58 5.03
N THR A 264 12.08 1.59 5.45
CA THR A 264 11.56 2.73 6.22
C THR A 264 10.51 3.51 5.44
N SER A 265 10.83 3.90 4.20
CA SER A 265 9.95 4.68 3.33
C SER A 265 8.69 3.90 2.94
N ILE A 266 8.79 2.58 2.78
CA ILE A 266 7.62 1.72 2.55
C ILE A 266 6.72 1.75 3.79
N VAL A 267 7.27 1.58 4.98
CA VAL A 267 6.49 1.61 6.22
C VAL A 267 5.83 2.98 6.41
N GLU A 268 6.56 4.07 6.24
CA GLU A 268 6.02 5.44 6.34
C GLU A 268 4.90 5.70 5.32
N PHE A 269 5.07 5.26 4.07
CA PHE A 269 4.05 5.34 3.02
C PHE A 269 2.77 4.61 3.41
N LEU A 270 2.90 3.38 3.89
CA LEU A 270 1.78 2.56 4.31
C LEU A 270 1.13 3.14 5.59
N ASP A 271 1.89 3.70 6.52
CA ASP A 271 1.37 4.36 7.72
C ASP A 271 0.57 5.62 7.36
N ILE A 272 1.08 6.50 6.48
CA ILE A 272 0.36 7.69 6.02
C ILE A 272 -0.91 7.31 5.26
N GLY A 273 -0.85 6.26 4.43
CA GLY A 273 -2.02 5.72 3.74
C GLY A 273 -3.08 5.18 4.71
N THR A 274 -2.67 4.57 5.84
CA THR A 274 -3.59 3.84 6.72
C THR A 274 -3.99 4.53 8.02
N ARG A 275 -3.28 5.59 8.44
CA ARG A 275 -3.55 6.38 9.65
C ARG A 275 -4.56 7.51 9.45
N ALA A 276 -5.33 7.50 8.35
CA ALA A 276 -6.56 8.31 8.20
C ALA A 276 -7.64 8.00 9.26
N THR A 277 -7.34 7.09 10.18
CA THR A 277 -8.23 6.35 11.07
C THR A 277 -8.16 6.82 12.52
N GLU A 278 -7.30 7.81 12.83
CA GLU A 278 -7.23 8.46 14.15
C GLU A 278 -8.28 9.58 14.35
N LEU A 279 -9.26 9.70 13.44
CA LEU A 279 -10.34 10.68 13.55
C LEU A 279 -11.48 10.16 14.46
N ARG A 280 -11.17 10.25 15.77
CA ARG A 280 -12.04 10.33 16.96
C ARG A 280 -12.78 9.08 17.44
#